data_AF-A0A6M1ZH90-F1
#
_entry.id   AF-A0A6M1ZH90-F1
#
_cell.length_a   1.000
_cell.length_b   1.000
_cell.length_c   1.000
_cell.angle_alpha   90.00
_cell.angle_beta   90.00
_cell.angle_gamma   90.00
#
_symmetry.space_group_name_H-M   'P 1'
#
loop_
_entity.id
_entity.type
_entity.pdbx_description
1 polymer ?
#
loop_
_entity_poly.entity_id
_entity_poly.type
_entity_poly.pdbx_seq_one_letter_code
_entity_poly.pdbx_strand_id
1 'polypeptide(L)'
;MEGLFMSDKEISRLEIIQKVCNKALTQKHAAKILGICKRQIIRLCKNFRKYGRIGLISKKRGVKSNNYISEEIKEELISIIKEKYYDFGPVLAHEKLIELHKFQISITTIRNLMIKNNIWTPHKIKKMNIHQMRPRRSREGELVQIDGSPHVRCRRKKKKNVAGLAA
;
A
#
# COMPACT_ATOMS: atom_id res chain seq x y z
N MET A 1 -29.81 -16.11 7.87
CA MET A 1 -28.76 -16.46 8.85
C MET A 1 -28.09 -15.19 9.34
N GLU A 2 -28.27 -14.81 10.60
CA GLU A 2 -27.55 -13.68 11.20
C GLU A 2 -26.11 -14.09 11.53
N GLY A 3 -25.17 -13.80 10.63
CA GLY A 3 -23.74 -13.98 10.84
C GLY A 3 -23.10 -12.70 11.37
N LEU A 4 -22.30 -12.79 12.43
CA LEU A 4 -21.49 -11.67 12.89
C LEU A 4 -20.09 -11.76 12.28
N PHE A 5 -19.74 -10.79 11.44
CA PHE A 5 -18.42 -10.70 10.82
C PHE A 5 -17.39 -10.16 11.81
N MET A 6 -16.51 -11.04 12.28
CA MET A 6 -15.41 -10.73 13.18
C MET A 6 -14.06 -10.88 12.46
N SER A 7 -13.07 -10.09 12.85
CA SER A 7 -11.67 -10.37 12.49
C SER A 7 -11.14 -11.51 13.35
N ASP A 8 -10.14 -12.27 12.87
CA ASP A 8 -9.44 -13.30 13.67
C ASP A 8 -8.98 -12.78 15.03
N LYS A 9 -8.50 -11.52 15.08
CA LYS A 9 -8.11 -10.86 16.35
C LYS A 9 -9.29 -10.68 17.31
N GLU A 10 -10.49 -10.43 16.80
CA GLU A 10 -11.71 -10.28 17.61
C GLU A 10 -12.21 -11.65 18.10
N ILE A 11 -12.05 -12.70 17.27
CA ILE A 11 -12.37 -14.09 17.63
C ILE A 11 -11.45 -14.57 18.76
N SER A 12 -10.13 -14.44 18.63
CA SER A 12 -9.20 -14.85 19.69
C SER A 12 -9.43 -14.09 21.01
N ARG A 13 -9.86 -12.83 20.92
CA ARG A 13 -10.21 -12.02 22.10
C ARG A 13 -11.48 -12.53 22.78
N LEU A 14 -12.47 -13.00 22.02
CA LEU A 14 -13.72 -13.51 22.56
C LEU A 14 -13.47 -14.64 23.55
N GLU A 15 -12.69 -15.64 23.15
CA GLU A 15 -12.36 -16.79 24.00
C GLU A 15 -11.70 -16.38 25.32
N ILE A 16 -10.69 -15.51 25.24
CA ILE A 16 -9.91 -15.08 26.41
C ILE A 16 -10.77 -14.22 27.34
N ILE A 17 -11.57 -13.30 26.78
CA ILE A 17 -12.44 -12.43 27.58
C ILE A 17 -13.56 -13.23 28.25
N GLN A 18 -14.09 -14.26 27.58
CA GLN A 18 -15.08 -15.16 28.15
C GLN A 18 -14.49 -15.91 29.37
N LYS A 19 -13.25 -16.41 29.27
CA LYS A 19 -12.53 -17.01 30.43
C LYS A 19 -12.33 -16.02 31.58
N VAL A 20 -12.03 -14.76 31.28
CA VAL A 20 -11.90 -13.71 32.31
C VAL A 20 -13.25 -13.38 32.97
N CYS A 21 -14.34 -13.31 32.19
CA CYS A 21 -15.68 -13.08 32.72
C CYS A 21 -16.17 -14.23 33.60
N ASN A 22 -15.83 -15.47 33.24
CA ASN A 22 -16.12 -16.69 34.00
C ASN A 22 -15.22 -16.87 35.23
N LYS A 23 -14.36 -15.88 35.56
CA LYS A 23 -13.36 -15.92 36.64
C LYS A 23 -12.33 -17.06 36.52
N ALA A 24 -12.25 -17.74 35.38
CA ALA A 24 -11.27 -18.80 35.12
C ALA A 24 -9.87 -18.25 34.80
N LEU A 25 -9.75 -16.97 34.44
CA LEU A 25 -8.49 -16.33 34.10
C LEU A 25 -8.41 -14.92 34.69
N THR A 26 -7.25 -14.56 35.25
CA THR A 26 -7.06 -13.22 35.80
C THR A 26 -6.82 -12.20 34.69
N GLN A 27 -7.26 -10.95 34.92
CA GLN A 27 -7.07 -9.86 33.96
C GLN A 27 -5.59 -9.60 33.62
N LYS A 28 -4.68 -9.81 34.59
CA LYS A 28 -3.23 -9.66 34.38
C LYS A 28 -2.68 -10.72 33.42
N HIS A 29 -3.14 -11.97 33.52
CA HIS A 29 -2.74 -13.02 32.60
C HIS A 29 -3.33 -12.82 31.21
N ALA A 30 -4.60 -12.42 31.10
CA ALA A 30 -5.20 -12.08 29.81
C ALA A 30 -4.44 -10.96 29.08
N ALA A 31 -3.91 -9.99 29.83
CA ALA A 31 -3.11 -8.89 29.29
C ALA A 31 -1.84 -9.38 28.61
N LYS A 32 -1.16 -10.34 29.24
CA LYS A 32 0.04 -10.97 28.69
C LYS A 32 -0.27 -11.79 27.44
N ILE A 33 -1.32 -12.61 27.48
CA ILE A 33 -1.70 -13.47 26.34
C ILE A 33 -2.08 -12.64 25.11
N LEU A 34 -2.88 -11.59 25.30
CA LEU A 34 -3.34 -10.74 24.19
C LEU A 34 -2.31 -9.69 23.76
N GLY A 35 -1.27 -9.42 24.55
CA GLY A 35 -0.32 -8.33 24.31
C GLY A 35 -0.97 -6.95 24.47
N ILE A 36 -1.92 -6.79 25.39
CA ILE A 36 -2.71 -5.57 25.55
C ILE A 36 -2.70 -5.10 27.01
N CYS A 37 -2.74 -3.79 27.23
CA CYS A 37 -2.81 -3.23 28.58
C CYS A 37 -4.05 -3.68 29.38
N LYS A 38 -3.88 -3.81 30.71
CA LYS A 38 -4.95 -4.20 31.65
C LYS A 38 -6.20 -3.31 31.52
N ARG A 39 -6.01 -2.00 31.32
CA ARG A 39 -7.11 -1.02 31.17
C ARG A 39 -8.00 -1.34 29.97
N GLN A 40 -7.41 -1.78 28.86
CA GLN A 40 -8.15 -2.19 27.68
C GLN A 40 -8.92 -3.50 27.90
N ILE A 41 -8.37 -4.45 28.66
CA ILE A 41 -9.11 -5.67 29.06
C ILE A 41 -10.32 -5.33 29.90
N ILE A 42 -10.17 -4.45 30.90
CA ILE A 42 -11.29 -3.99 31.71
C ILE A 42 -12.39 -3.37 30.82
N ARG A 43 -12.01 -2.54 29.84
CA ARG A 43 -12.93 -1.95 28.87
C ARG A 43 -13.65 -3.02 28.03
N LEU A 44 -12.91 -4.01 27.54
CA LEU A 44 -13.48 -5.10 26.74
C LEU A 44 -14.40 -6.01 27.56
N CYS A 45 -14.04 -6.37 28.79
CA CYS A 45 -14.91 -7.12 29.71
C CYS A 45 -16.20 -6.34 30.01
N LYS A 46 -16.12 -5.02 30.23
CA LYS A 46 -17.30 -4.18 30.45
C LYS A 46 -18.23 -4.18 29.22
N ASN A 47 -17.66 -4.04 28.02
CA ASN A 47 -18.44 -4.09 26.79
C ASN A 47 -19.06 -5.47 26.55
N PHE A 48 -18.31 -6.55 26.81
CA PHE A 48 -18.80 -7.92 26.66
C PHE A 48 -19.95 -8.22 27.62
N ARG A 49 -19.90 -7.74 28.87
CA ARG A 49 -21.02 -7.89 29.82
C ARG A 49 -22.28 -7.16 29.37
N LYS A 50 -22.13 -6.01 28.70
CA LYS A 50 -23.26 -5.18 28.26
C LYS A 50 -23.87 -5.62 26.93
N TYR A 51 -23.04 -6.04 25.98
CA TYR A 51 -23.43 -6.27 24.58
C TYR A 51 -23.05 -7.67 24.07
N GLY A 52 -22.57 -8.56 24.94
CA GLY A 52 -22.10 -9.90 24.58
C GLY A 52 -20.96 -9.88 23.54
N ARG A 53 -20.99 -10.87 22.64
CA ARG A 53 -20.05 -11.00 21.51
C ARG A 53 -19.98 -9.75 20.62
N ILE A 54 -21.08 -9.01 20.44
CA ILE A 54 -21.16 -7.80 19.59
C ILE A 54 -20.30 -6.67 20.18
N GLY A 55 -20.20 -6.60 21.51
CA GLY A 55 -19.42 -5.58 22.22
C GLY A 55 -17.91 -5.64 21.97
N LEU A 56 -17.41 -6.75 21.43
CA LEU A 56 -16.00 -6.95 21.07
C LEU A 56 -15.68 -6.53 19.64
N ILE A 57 -16.69 -6.40 18.79
CA ILE A 57 -16.53 -5.95 17.41
C ILE A 57 -16.14 -4.48 17.42
N SER A 58 -15.17 -4.12 16.57
CA SER A 58 -14.81 -2.71 16.37
C SER A 58 -16.02 -1.89 15.93
N LYS A 59 -16.41 -0.90 16.75
CA LYS A 59 -17.48 0.06 16.44
C LYS A 59 -17.18 0.94 15.23
N LYS A 60 -15.93 0.98 14.76
CA LYS A 60 -15.56 1.70 13.53
C LYS A 60 -15.92 0.91 12.26
N ARG A 61 -16.24 -0.37 12.38
CA ARG A 61 -16.60 -1.22 11.25
C ARG A 61 -17.95 -0.74 10.68
N GLY A 62 -17.97 -0.42 9.39
CA GLY A 62 -19.15 0.14 8.72
C GLY A 62 -19.38 1.65 8.93
N VAL A 63 -18.58 2.30 9.78
CA VAL A 63 -18.69 3.75 10.02
C VAL A 63 -17.77 4.50 9.07
N LYS A 64 -18.30 5.51 8.38
CA LYS A 64 -17.52 6.42 7.52
C LYS A 64 -16.50 7.19 8.37
N SER A 65 -15.31 7.42 7.83
CA SER A 65 -14.25 8.18 8.51
C SER A 65 -14.66 9.65 8.70
N ASN A 66 -14.10 10.33 9.70
CA ASN A 66 -14.32 11.79 9.87
C ASN A 66 -13.84 12.59 8.66
N ASN A 67 -12.83 12.07 7.93
CA ASN A 67 -12.31 12.69 6.70
C ASN A 67 -13.01 12.14 5.45
N TYR A 68 -14.21 11.56 5.59
CA TYR A 68 -14.95 11.02 4.47
C TYR A 68 -15.49 12.14 3.60
N ILE A 69 -15.04 12.21 2.35
CA ILE A 69 -15.61 13.07 1.33
C ILE A 69 -16.86 12.38 0.78
N SER A 70 -17.97 13.12 0.65
CA SER A 70 -19.22 12.62 0.09
C SER A 70 -19.01 12.06 -1.32
N GLU A 71 -19.89 11.15 -1.74
CA GLU A 71 -19.81 10.57 -3.09
C GLU A 71 -20.14 11.61 -4.15
N GLU A 72 -21.11 12.48 -3.89
CA GLU A 72 -21.49 13.63 -4.72
C GLU A 72 -20.28 14.51 -5.08
N ILE A 73 -19.51 14.96 -4.08
CA ILE A 73 -18.32 15.82 -4.31
C ILE A 73 -17.26 15.07 -5.14
N LYS A 74 -17.13 13.76 -4.97
CA LYS A 74 -16.16 12.97 -5.77
C LYS A 74 -16.61 12.91 -7.23
N GLU A 75 -17.89 12.67 -7.47
CA GLU A 75 -18.46 12.58 -8.81
C GLU A 75 -18.35 13.92 -9.55
N GLU A 76 -18.70 15.03 -8.90
CA GLU A 76 -18.51 16.38 -9.42
C GLU A 76 -17.04 16.64 -9.80
N LEU A 77 -16.11 16.31 -8.91
CA LEU A 77 -14.68 16.51 -9.13
C LEU A 77 -14.18 15.66 -10.33
N ILE A 78 -14.67 14.43 -10.47
CA ILE A 78 -14.32 13.56 -11.60
C ILE A 78 -14.91 14.11 -12.91
N SER A 79 -16.14 14.63 -12.89
CA SER A 79 -16.76 15.23 -14.07
C SER A 79 -15.94 16.40 -14.57
N ILE A 80 -15.57 17.32 -13.67
CA ILE A 80 -14.75 18.49 -13.99
C ILE A 80 -13.39 18.09 -14.57
N ILE A 81 -12.72 17.10 -13.96
CA ILE A 81 -11.42 16.61 -14.46
C ILE A 81 -11.57 16.04 -15.87
N LYS A 82 -12.60 15.22 -16.12
CA LYS A 82 -12.82 14.62 -17.45
C LYS A 82 -13.16 15.65 -18.51
N GLU A 83 -13.95 16.66 -18.18
CA GLU A 83 -14.39 17.68 -19.12
C GLU A 83 -13.32 18.73 -19.42
N LYS A 84 -12.60 19.19 -18.39
CA LYS A 84 -11.73 20.38 -18.50
C LYS A 84 -10.24 20.07 -18.42
N TYR A 85 -9.84 18.94 -17.81
CA TYR A 85 -8.45 18.65 -17.45
C TYR A 85 -8.06 17.19 -17.78
N TYR A 86 -8.47 16.69 -18.94
CA TYR A 86 -8.30 15.28 -19.32
C TYR A 86 -6.83 14.87 -19.50
N ASP A 87 -5.99 15.83 -19.90
CA ASP A 87 -4.56 15.69 -20.17
C ASP A 87 -3.68 16.03 -18.96
N PHE A 88 -4.27 16.48 -17.86
CA PHE A 88 -3.52 16.99 -16.72
C PHE A 88 -3.06 15.86 -15.79
N GLY A 89 -1.83 16.01 -15.29
CA GLY A 89 -1.34 15.18 -14.19
C GLY A 89 -2.04 15.52 -12.86
N PRO A 90 -1.98 14.63 -11.84
CA PRO A 90 -2.69 14.83 -10.57
C PRO A 90 -2.31 16.11 -9.81
N VAL A 91 -1.08 16.61 -9.98
CA VAL A 91 -0.61 17.85 -9.36
C VAL A 91 -1.25 19.06 -10.03
N LEU A 92 -1.17 19.15 -11.36
CA LEU A 92 -1.73 20.27 -12.11
C LEU A 92 -3.27 20.31 -12.00
N ALA A 93 -3.92 19.14 -12.01
CA ALA A 93 -5.35 19.05 -11.78
C ALA A 93 -5.74 19.57 -10.38
N HIS A 94 -4.95 19.24 -9.35
CA HIS A 94 -5.17 19.73 -7.98
C HIS A 94 -5.05 21.25 -7.89
N GLU A 95 -4.00 21.84 -8.48
CA GLU A 95 -3.80 23.29 -8.50
C GLU A 95 -5.00 24.02 -9.13
N LYS A 96 -5.47 23.54 -10.29
CA LYS A 96 -6.64 24.14 -10.96
C LYS A 96 -7.96 23.93 -10.23
N LEU A 97 -8.12 22.80 -9.55
CA LEU A 97 -9.30 22.55 -8.71
C LEU A 97 -9.34 23.45 -7.48
N ILE A 98 -8.19 23.83 -6.92
CA ILE A 98 -8.11 24.82 -5.85
C ILE A 98 -8.37 26.23 -6.39
N GLU A 99 -7.65 26.64 -7.44
CA GLU A 99 -7.66 28.01 -7.94
C GLU A 99 -9.03 28.41 -8.52
N LEU A 100 -9.60 27.55 -9.37
CA LEU A 100 -10.78 27.90 -10.17
C LEU A 100 -12.08 27.40 -9.52
N HIS A 101 -12.03 26.23 -8.88
CA HIS A 101 -13.22 25.56 -8.33
C HIS A 101 -13.28 25.57 -6.79
N LYS A 102 -12.25 26.12 -6.12
CA LYS A 102 -12.18 26.34 -4.67
C LYS A 102 -12.35 25.07 -3.82
N PHE A 103 -12.00 23.90 -4.35
CA PHE A 103 -12.02 22.66 -3.58
C PHE A 103 -10.90 22.62 -2.54
N GLN A 104 -11.20 22.27 -1.29
CA GLN A 104 -10.19 22.08 -0.23
C GLN A 104 -9.83 20.61 -0.04
N ILE A 105 -9.36 19.99 -1.12
CA ILE A 105 -9.09 18.54 -1.17
C ILE A 105 -7.57 18.32 -1.29
N SER A 106 -7.04 17.27 -0.68
CA SER A 106 -5.61 16.97 -0.74
C SER A 106 -5.20 16.40 -2.11
N ILE A 107 -3.97 16.65 -2.55
CA ILE A 107 -3.43 16.06 -3.79
C ILE A 107 -3.55 14.53 -3.79
N THR A 108 -3.32 13.89 -2.63
CA THR A 108 -3.38 12.44 -2.47
C THR A 108 -4.78 11.87 -2.74
N THR A 109 -5.83 12.58 -2.32
CA THR A 109 -7.21 12.14 -2.54
C THR A 109 -7.60 12.31 -4.00
N ILE A 110 -7.25 13.42 -4.64
CA ILE A 110 -7.45 13.63 -6.09
C ILE A 110 -6.72 12.55 -6.90
N ARG A 111 -5.45 12.30 -6.62
CA ARG A 111 -4.68 11.24 -7.28
C ARG A 111 -5.36 9.88 -7.15
N ASN A 112 -5.82 9.52 -5.95
CA ASN A 112 -6.51 8.24 -5.74
C ASN A 112 -7.83 8.16 -6.51
N LEU A 113 -8.57 9.26 -6.60
CA LEU A 113 -9.79 9.33 -7.40
C LEU A 113 -9.48 9.18 -8.90
N MET A 114 -8.45 9.85 -9.41
CA MET A 114 -8.03 9.72 -10.81
C MET A 114 -7.60 8.29 -11.15
N ILE A 115 -6.87 7.62 -10.24
CA ILE A 115 -6.47 6.21 -10.41
C ILE A 115 -7.70 5.30 -10.39
N LYS A 116 -8.62 5.48 -9.43
CA LYS A 116 -9.84 4.66 -9.32
C LYS A 116 -10.72 4.77 -10.58
N ASN A 117 -10.73 5.93 -11.23
CA ASN A 117 -11.51 6.19 -12.44
C ASN A 117 -10.74 5.94 -13.74
N ASN A 118 -9.55 5.33 -13.67
CA ASN A 118 -8.70 5.05 -14.84
C ASN A 118 -8.31 6.28 -15.67
N ILE A 119 -8.39 7.49 -15.09
CA ILE A 119 -7.94 8.74 -15.74
C ILE A 119 -6.42 8.82 -15.69
N TRP A 120 -5.84 8.40 -14.57
CA TRP A 120 -4.40 8.43 -14.35
C TRP A 120 -3.87 7.04 -14.02
N THR A 121 -2.84 6.60 -14.75
CA THR A 121 -2.13 5.36 -14.43
C THR A 121 -0.91 5.67 -13.57
N PRO A 122 -0.79 5.09 -12.37
CA PRO A 122 0.41 5.30 -11.56
C PRO A 122 1.60 4.65 -12.26
N HIS A 123 2.72 5.39 -12.34
CA HIS A 123 3.96 4.80 -12.82
C HIS A 123 4.33 3.58 -11.98
N LYS A 124 4.58 2.47 -12.67
CA LYS A 124 5.16 1.28 -12.05
C LYS A 124 6.55 1.65 -11.56
N ILE A 125 6.80 1.44 -10.27
CA ILE A 125 8.14 1.53 -9.71
C ILE A 125 8.99 0.49 -10.47
N LYS A 126 10.03 0.96 -11.17
CA LYS A 126 10.97 0.05 -11.83
C LYS A 126 11.59 -0.82 -10.75
N LYS A 127 11.68 -2.13 -11.00
CA LYS A 127 12.42 -3.03 -10.10
C LYS A 127 13.83 -2.44 -9.95
N MET A 128 14.28 -2.31 -8.71
CA MET A 128 15.66 -1.89 -8.46
C MET A 128 16.57 -2.92 -9.11
N ASN A 129 17.45 -2.45 -9.99
CA ASN A 129 18.51 -3.30 -10.52
C ASN A 129 19.51 -3.51 -9.40
N ILE A 130 19.48 -4.69 -8.78
CA ILE A 130 20.47 -5.08 -7.79
C ILE A 130 21.77 -5.34 -8.55
N HIS A 131 22.66 -4.34 -8.56
CA HIS A 131 24.01 -4.51 -9.09
C HIS A 131 24.79 -5.43 -8.15
N GLN A 132 25.04 -6.66 -8.59
CA GLN A 132 25.84 -7.60 -7.81
C GLN A 132 27.31 -7.14 -7.77
N MET A 133 27.96 -7.26 -6.61
CA MET A 133 29.40 -7.08 -6.54
C MET A 133 30.10 -8.20 -7.32
N ARG A 134 31.14 -7.85 -8.08
CA ARG A 134 31.95 -8.83 -8.81
C ARG A 134 32.70 -9.72 -7.79
N PRO A 135 32.76 -11.05 -7.99
CA PRO A 135 33.57 -11.91 -7.13
C PRO A 135 35.06 -11.58 -7.25
N ARG A 136 35.82 -11.81 -6.18
CA ARG A 136 37.29 -11.73 -6.21
C ARG A 136 37.84 -12.81 -7.15
N ARG A 137 38.85 -12.45 -7.95
CA ARG A 137 39.60 -13.40 -8.78
C ARG A 137 40.74 -14.02 -7.98
N SER A 138 41.19 -15.20 -8.41
CA SER A 138 42.20 -15.98 -7.69
C SER A 138 43.63 -15.48 -7.91
N ARG A 139 43.88 -14.72 -8.99
CA ARG A 139 45.22 -14.26 -9.39
C ARG A 139 45.22 -12.80 -9.82
N GLU A 140 46.41 -12.19 -9.71
CA GLU A 140 46.69 -10.83 -10.16
C GLU A 140 46.55 -10.73 -11.69
N GLY A 141 45.99 -9.62 -12.20
CA GLY A 141 45.77 -9.40 -13.64
C GLY A 141 44.45 -9.95 -14.21
N GLU A 142 43.76 -10.88 -13.53
CA GLU A 142 42.45 -11.41 -14.00
C GLU A 142 41.29 -10.39 -13.89
N LEU A 143 41.54 -9.27 -13.20
CA LEU A 143 40.59 -8.16 -13.05
C LEU A 143 40.84 -7.01 -14.04
N VAL A 144 41.76 -7.15 -15.00
CA VAL A 144 42.01 -6.12 -16.01
C VAL A 144 40.73 -5.82 -16.79
N GLN A 145 40.24 -4.58 -16.66
CA GLN A 145 39.06 -4.10 -17.37
C GLN A 145 39.49 -3.63 -18.77
N ILE A 146 39.15 -4.41 -19.79
CA ILE A 146 39.27 -3.98 -21.19
C ILE A 146 38.04 -3.12 -21.46
N ASP A 147 38.15 -1.81 -21.24
CA ASP A 147 37.06 -0.88 -21.51
C ASP A 147 37.01 -0.56 -23.01
N GLY A 148 35.85 -0.78 -23.60
CA GLY A 148 35.58 -0.47 -24.99
C GLY A 148 34.42 0.49 -25.07
N SER A 149 34.70 1.77 -25.28
CA SER A 149 33.65 2.77 -25.47
C SER A 149 33.03 2.63 -26.85
N PRO A 150 31.70 2.50 -26.98
CA PRO A 150 31.02 2.54 -28.27
C PRO A 150 31.03 3.97 -28.81
N HIS A 151 32.19 4.41 -29.32
CA HIS A 151 32.29 5.69 -30.01
C HIS A 151 31.84 5.52 -31.46
N VAL A 152 30.86 6.32 -31.89
CA VAL A 152 30.27 6.30 -33.25
C VAL A 152 31.33 6.36 -34.36
N ARG A 153 32.48 7.01 -34.09
CA ARG A 153 33.63 7.14 -35.01
C ARG A 153 34.44 5.85 -35.15
N CYS A 154 34.48 4.99 -34.13
CA CYS A 154 35.26 3.75 -34.13
C CYS A 154 34.51 2.61 -34.85
N ARG A 155 33.98 2.88 -36.05
CA ARG A 155 33.42 1.87 -36.94
C ARG A 155 34.52 1.34 -37.85
N ARG A 156 35.39 0.47 -37.33
CA ARG A 156 36.09 -0.48 -38.21
C ARG A 156 35.06 -1.53 -38.64
N LYS A 157 34.57 -1.43 -39.88
CA LYS A 157 33.77 -2.48 -40.53
C LYS A 157 34.59 -3.77 -40.49
N LYS A 158 34.30 -4.69 -39.56
CA LYS A 158 34.73 -6.08 -39.74
C LYS A 158 33.92 -6.63 -40.91
N LYS A 159 34.57 -6.78 -42.08
CA LYS A 159 34.06 -7.64 -43.15
C LYS A 159 33.80 -9.01 -42.53
N LYS A 160 32.57 -9.51 -42.61
CA LYS A 160 32.27 -10.92 -42.35
C LYS A 160 32.83 -11.73 -43.52
N ASN A 161 34.07 -12.18 -43.40
CA ASN A 161 34.61 -13.36 -44.09
C ASN A 161 35.01 -14.27 -42.93
N VAL A 162 34.41 -15.43 -42.71
CA VAL A 162 34.44 -16.64 -43.56
C VAL A 162 33.16 -17.42 -43.24
N ALA A 163 32.34 -17.77 -44.24
CA ALA A 163 32.37 -19.07 -44.91
C ALA A 163 32.42 -20.23 -43.89
N GLY A 164 31.30 -20.91 -43.70
CA GLY A 164 31.30 -22.23 -43.07
C GLY A 164 32.00 -23.25 -43.97
N LEU A 165 32.52 -24.32 -43.36
CA LEU A 165 32.38 -25.70 -43.83
C LEU A 165 33.03 -26.64 -42.80
N ALA A 166 32.28 -27.68 -42.42
CA ALA A 166 32.67 -29.05 -42.11
C ALA A 166 33.99 -29.34 -41.35
N ALA A 167 33.87 -29.88 -40.13
CA ALA A 167 34.10 -31.28 -39.77
C ALA A 167 33.96 -31.46 -38.25
#